data_AF-A0A538LS84-F1
#
_entry.id   AF-A0A538LS84-F1
#
_cell.length_a   1.000
_cell.length_b   1.000
_cell.length_c   1.000
_cell.angle_alpha   90.00
_cell.angle_beta   90.00
_cell.angle_gamma   90.00
#
_symmetry.space_group_name_H-M   'P 1'
#
loop_
_entity.id
_entity.type
_entity.pdbx_description
1 polymer ?
#
loop_
_entity_poly.entity_id
_entity_poly.type
_entity_poly.pdbx_seq_one_letter_code
_entity_poly.pdbx_strand_id
1 'polypeptide(L)'
;MTWAGGVCSAATSYKTSLTHAGSTLKSAAPSRSAVEKTVGSVRDATQTFITSLQGLGKPGTAAGKQAKSTIDGLTSDLTKDVNAIQDAASGSSALTAVSVTSTTLLTAQTQVKSAVEDLKTTDAKGELHDAFATAPSCASHG
;
A
#
# COMPACT_ATOMS: atom_id res chain seq x y z
N MET A 1 -9.70 -12.64 14.05
CA MET A 1 -9.48 -13.43 12.81
C MET A 1 -8.11 -13.11 12.20
N THR A 2 -7.38 -14.10 11.69
CA THR A 2 -6.03 -13.92 11.12
C THR A 2 -6.01 -13.06 9.86
N TRP A 3 -7.06 -13.10 9.05
CA TRP A 3 -7.12 -12.38 7.77
C TRP A 3 -7.03 -10.85 7.95
N ALA A 4 -7.92 -10.25 8.75
CA ALA A 4 -7.90 -8.80 9.02
C ALA A 4 -6.58 -8.36 9.67
N GLY A 5 -6.08 -9.16 10.61
CA GLY A 5 -4.78 -8.92 11.23
C GLY A 5 -3.63 -8.91 10.22
N GLY A 6 -3.65 -9.83 9.25
CA GLY A 6 -2.69 -9.89 8.15
C GLY A 6 -2.77 -8.68 7.24
N VAL A 7 -3.98 -8.25 6.85
CA VAL A 7 -4.19 -7.04 6.03
C VAL A 7 -3.63 -5.80 6.74
N CYS A 8 -3.98 -5.60 8.01
CA CYS A 8 -3.50 -4.44 8.77
C CYS A 8 -1.99 -4.45 8.99
N SER A 9 -1.40 -5.62 9.28
CA SER A 9 0.05 -5.75 9.42
C SER A 9 0.77 -5.43 8.11
N ALA A 10 0.31 -5.99 6.98
CA ALA A 10 0.86 -5.71 5.67
C ALA A 10 0.73 -4.21 5.34
N ALA A 11 -0.41 -3.59 5.63
CA ALA A 11 -0.66 -2.18 5.39
C ALA A 11 0.27 -1.28 6.23
N THR A 12 0.49 -1.62 7.50
CA THR A 12 1.42 -0.89 8.39
C THR A 12 2.85 -0.98 7.89
N SER A 13 3.32 -2.18 7.54
CA SER A 13 4.66 -2.38 6.99
C SER A 13 4.86 -1.58 5.71
N TYR A 14 3.88 -1.64 4.79
CA TYR A 14 3.95 -0.91 3.53
C TYR A 14 3.97 0.61 3.74
N LYS A 15 3.05 1.17 4.55
CA LYS A 15 3.05 2.60 4.89
C LYS A 15 4.39 3.05 5.49
N THR A 16 5.01 2.22 6.34
CA THR A 16 6.33 2.48 6.92
C THR A 16 7.40 2.57 5.83
N SER A 17 7.42 1.63 4.88
CA SER A 17 8.33 1.64 3.74
C SER A 17 8.15 2.89 2.87
N LEU A 18 6.91 3.30 2.58
CA LEU A 18 6.63 4.51 1.80
C LEU A 18 7.06 5.79 2.52
N THR A 19 6.83 5.87 3.84
CA THR A 19 7.27 7.00 4.66
C THR A 19 8.79 7.10 4.69
N HIS A 20 9.48 5.97 4.80
CA HIS A 20 10.94 5.93 4.75
C HIS A 20 11.47 6.37 3.39
N ALA A 21 10.90 5.86 2.29
CA ALA A 21 11.24 6.26 0.94
C ALA A 21 11.06 7.78 0.72
N GLY A 22 9.94 8.35 1.14
CA GLY A 22 9.70 9.79 1.06
C GLY A 22 10.70 10.61 1.89
N SER A 23 11.08 10.12 3.06
CA SER A 23 12.11 10.75 3.91
C SER A 23 13.48 10.71 3.24
N THR A 24 13.87 9.59 2.64
CA THR A 24 15.11 9.46 1.86
C THR A 24 15.16 10.44 0.70
N LEU A 25 14.07 10.60 -0.06
CA LEU A 25 14.00 11.57 -1.15
C LEU A 25 14.16 13.02 -0.67
N LYS A 26 13.60 13.35 0.51
CA LYS A 26 13.68 14.69 1.10
C LYS A 26 15.08 15.01 1.63
N SER A 27 15.79 14.01 2.15
CA SER A 27 17.12 14.18 2.75
C SER A 27 18.27 14.04 1.76
N ALA A 28 18.08 13.36 0.63
CA ALA A 28 19.11 13.19 -0.39
C ALA A 28 19.26 14.44 -1.26
N ALA A 29 20.49 14.81 -1.61
CA ALA A 29 20.70 15.68 -2.76
C ALA A 29 20.10 14.97 -4.01
N PRO A 30 19.36 15.68 -4.88
CA PRO A 30 18.64 15.08 -6.00
C PRO A 30 19.63 14.59 -7.07
N SER A 31 20.23 13.44 -6.82
CA SER A 31 21.08 12.71 -7.77
C SER A 31 20.27 11.59 -8.39
N ARG A 32 20.50 11.34 -9.68
CA ARG A 32 19.77 10.30 -10.42
C ARG A 32 19.84 8.93 -9.74
N SER A 33 21.02 8.55 -9.24
CA SER A 33 21.22 7.28 -8.53
C SER A 33 20.47 7.19 -7.19
N ALA A 34 20.26 8.31 -6.47
CA ALA A 34 19.46 8.30 -5.26
C ALA A 34 17.97 8.07 -5.60
N VAL A 35 17.48 8.73 -6.64
CA VAL A 35 16.12 8.55 -7.16
C VAL A 35 15.90 7.10 -7.57
N GLU A 36 16.77 6.53 -8.42
CA GLU A 36 16.66 5.16 -8.91
C GLU A 36 16.63 4.13 -7.77
N LYS A 37 17.47 4.29 -6.74
CA LYS A 37 17.47 3.42 -5.55
C LYS A 37 16.17 3.52 -4.75
N THR A 38 15.66 4.74 -4.55
CA THR A 38 14.39 4.92 -3.85
C THR A 38 13.24 4.32 -4.64
N VAL A 39 13.19 4.54 -5.95
CA VAL A 39 12.19 3.95 -6.85
C VAL A 39 12.22 2.42 -6.76
N GLY A 40 13.41 1.81 -6.80
CA GLY A 40 13.56 0.37 -6.60
C GLY A 40 13.00 -0.11 -5.25
N SER A 41 13.30 0.61 -4.18
CA SER A 41 12.82 0.29 -2.83
C SER A 41 11.29 0.38 -2.72
N VAL A 42 10.68 1.38 -3.37
CA VAL A 42 9.21 1.55 -3.44
C VAL A 42 8.56 0.42 -4.22
N ARG A 43 9.16 0.03 -5.35
CA ARG A 43 8.71 -1.11 -6.16
C ARG A 43 8.70 -2.38 -5.34
N ASP A 44 9.81 -2.69 -4.67
CA ASP A 44 9.95 -3.93 -3.91
C ASP A 44 9.04 -3.96 -2.68
N ALA A 45 8.86 -2.83 -1.98
CA ALA A 45 7.88 -2.70 -0.91
C ALA A 45 6.45 -2.92 -1.41
N THR A 46 6.10 -2.37 -2.57
CA THR A 46 4.77 -2.52 -3.17
C THR A 46 4.51 -3.97 -3.59
N GLN A 47 5.50 -4.61 -4.24
CA GLN A 47 5.40 -6.01 -4.63
C GLN A 47 5.27 -6.94 -3.42
N THR A 48 6.01 -6.66 -2.34
CA THR A 48 5.92 -7.41 -1.08
C THR A 48 4.53 -7.26 -0.46
N PHE A 49 3.99 -6.04 -0.47
CA PHE A 49 2.64 -5.77 0.03
C PHE A 49 1.57 -6.51 -0.77
N ILE A 50 1.60 -6.41 -2.11
CA ILE A 50 0.71 -7.13 -3.02
C ILE A 50 0.77 -8.63 -2.76
N THR A 51 1.98 -9.20 -2.70
CA THR A 51 2.19 -10.63 -2.46
C THR A 51 1.64 -11.05 -1.10
N SER A 52 1.85 -10.22 -0.07
CA SER A 52 1.30 -10.46 1.27
C SER A 52 -0.22 -10.48 1.24
N LEU A 53 -0.86 -9.53 0.57
CA LEU A 53 -2.32 -9.49 0.45
C LEU A 53 -2.89 -10.68 -0.33
N GLN A 54 -2.26 -11.04 -1.44
CA GLN A 54 -2.66 -12.20 -2.23
C GLN A 54 -2.51 -13.51 -1.45
N GLY A 55 -1.44 -13.64 -0.66
CA GLY A 55 -1.17 -14.80 0.20
C GLY A 55 -2.21 -15.00 1.32
N LEU A 56 -2.94 -13.95 1.72
CA LEU A 56 -4.03 -14.06 2.69
C LEU A 56 -5.29 -14.71 2.10
N GLY A 57 -5.44 -14.70 0.76
CA GLY A 57 -6.64 -15.17 0.09
C GLY A 57 -7.88 -14.33 0.43
N LYS A 58 -9.07 -14.95 0.38
CA LYS A 58 -10.33 -14.32 0.80
C LYS A 58 -10.69 -14.73 2.23
N PRO A 59 -11.33 -13.86 3.03
CA PRO A 59 -11.84 -14.29 4.32
C PRO A 59 -13.02 -15.26 4.15
N GLY A 60 -13.21 -16.12 5.15
CA GLY A 60 -14.25 -17.15 5.19
C GLY A 60 -15.66 -16.64 5.52
N THR A 61 -15.93 -15.36 5.30
CA THR A 61 -17.19 -14.69 5.69
C THR A 61 -18.12 -14.51 4.48
N ALA A 62 -19.39 -14.17 4.74
CA ALA A 62 -20.35 -13.83 3.70
C ALA A 62 -19.85 -12.69 2.79
N ALA A 63 -19.18 -11.70 3.37
CA ALA A 63 -18.60 -10.56 2.67
C ALA A 63 -17.24 -10.86 2.00
N GLY A 64 -16.71 -12.09 2.08
CA GLY A 64 -15.35 -12.39 1.65
C GLY A 64 -15.08 -12.21 0.15
N LYS A 65 -16.11 -12.31 -0.71
CA LYS A 65 -15.96 -11.99 -2.15
C LYS A 65 -15.74 -10.49 -2.38
N GLN A 66 -16.51 -9.65 -1.69
CA GLN A 66 -16.36 -8.19 -1.78
C GLN A 66 -15.02 -7.75 -1.20
N ALA A 67 -14.63 -8.31 -0.05
CA ALA A 67 -13.31 -8.05 0.54
C ALA A 67 -12.16 -8.39 -0.41
N LYS A 68 -12.23 -9.54 -1.10
CA LYS A 68 -11.27 -9.90 -2.14
C LYS A 68 -11.28 -8.90 -3.30
N SER A 69 -12.45 -8.47 -3.76
CA SER A 69 -12.56 -7.47 -4.84
C SER A 69 -11.88 -6.14 -4.47
N THR A 70 -12.05 -5.67 -3.23
CA THR A 70 -11.38 -4.46 -2.74
C THR A 70 -9.86 -4.62 -2.73
N ILE A 71 -9.35 -5.78 -2.28
CA ILE A 71 -7.91 -6.09 -2.29
C ILE A 71 -7.34 -6.20 -3.70
N ASP A 72 -8.07 -6.84 -4.62
CA ASP A 72 -7.65 -6.98 -6.02
C ASP A 72 -7.62 -5.61 -6.72
N GLY A 73 -8.60 -4.74 -6.43
CA GLY A 73 -8.63 -3.34 -6.90
C GLY A 73 -7.42 -2.54 -6.39
N LEU A 74 -7.16 -2.58 -5.08
CA LEU A 74 -5.99 -1.94 -4.48
C LEU A 74 -4.68 -2.43 -5.12
N THR A 75 -4.55 -3.74 -5.32
CA THR A 75 -3.36 -4.35 -5.96
C THR A 75 -3.14 -3.82 -7.38
N SER A 76 -4.21 -3.69 -8.15
CA SER A 76 -4.17 -3.11 -9.50
C SER A 76 -3.72 -1.64 -9.45
N ASP A 77 -4.29 -0.83 -8.56
CA ASP A 77 -3.97 0.60 -8.48
C ASP A 77 -2.53 0.84 -8.01
N LEU A 78 -2.05 0.08 -7.03
CA LEU A 78 -0.66 0.13 -6.59
C LEU A 78 0.33 -0.32 -7.69
N THR A 79 -0.07 -1.25 -8.54
CA THR A 79 0.74 -1.66 -9.70
C THR A 79 0.86 -0.51 -10.72
N LYS A 80 -0.23 0.22 -10.97
CA LYS A 80 -0.21 1.41 -11.85
C LYS A 80 0.69 2.50 -11.27
N ASP A 81 0.60 2.73 -9.96
CA ASP A 81 1.42 3.70 -9.23
C ASP A 81 2.92 3.38 -9.39
N VAL A 82 3.31 2.12 -9.21
CA VAL A 82 4.70 1.66 -9.41
C VAL A 82 5.16 1.88 -10.85
N ASN A 83 4.32 1.57 -11.85
CA ASN A 83 4.66 1.79 -13.24
C ASN A 83 4.88 3.28 -13.54
N ALA A 84 4.02 4.17 -13.02
CA ALA A 84 4.17 5.61 -13.19
C ALA A 84 5.48 6.15 -12.58
N ILE A 85 5.88 5.62 -11.43
CA ILE A 85 7.17 5.96 -10.81
C ILE A 85 8.34 5.48 -11.69
N GLN A 86 8.25 4.27 -12.23
CA GLN A 86 9.30 3.68 -13.06
C GLN A 86 9.46 4.42 -14.40
N ASP A 87 8.36 4.84 -15.02
CA ASP A 87 8.35 5.64 -16.24
C ASP A 87 8.99 7.00 -16.00
N ALA A 88 8.65 7.65 -14.87
CA ALA A 88 9.25 8.92 -14.49
C ALA A 88 10.77 8.81 -14.24
N ALA A 89 11.22 7.74 -13.59
CA ALA A 89 12.64 7.48 -13.35
C ALA A 89 13.43 7.23 -14.65
N SER A 90 12.80 6.60 -15.64
CA SER A 90 13.45 6.22 -16.90
C SER A 90 13.49 7.37 -17.91
N GLY A 91 12.42 8.16 -18.02
CA GLY A 91 12.24 9.15 -19.09
C GLY A 91 12.38 10.62 -18.69
N SER A 92 12.43 10.94 -17.39
CA SER A 92 12.37 12.34 -16.92
C SER A 92 13.68 12.85 -16.29
N SER A 93 13.73 14.16 -16.04
CA SER A 93 14.78 14.76 -15.20
C SER A 93 14.71 14.21 -13.77
N ALA A 94 15.83 14.24 -13.03
CA ALA A 94 15.87 13.77 -11.65
C ALA A 94 14.87 14.52 -10.75
N LEU A 95 14.70 15.83 -10.95
CA LEU A 95 13.72 16.65 -10.23
C LEU A 95 12.28 16.20 -10.50
N THR A 96 11.94 15.99 -11.77
CA THR A 96 10.61 15.49 -12.16
C THR A 96 10.34 14.11 -11.56
N ALA A 97 11.33 13.21 -11.60
CA ALA A 97 11.19 11.87 -11.03
C ALA A 97 11.00 11.91 -9.51
N VAL A 98 11.70 12.80 -8.78
CA VAL A 98 11.46 13.04 -7.34
C VAL A 98 10.04 13.51 -7.08
N SER A 99 9.55 14.49 -7.86
CA SER A 99 8.20 15.02 -7.70
C SER A 99 7.13 13.96 -7.94
N VAL A 100 7.20 13.24 -9.07
CA VAL A 100 6.26 12.15 -9.38
C VAL A 100 6.31 11.07 -8.31
N THR A 101 7.50 10.62 -7.92
CA THR A 101 7.65 9.60 -6.87
C THR A 101 7.01 10.07 -5.57
N SER A 102 7.26 11.31 -5.15
CA SER A 102 6.70 11.85 -3.90
C SER A 102 5.16 11.92 -3.93
N THR A 103 4.58 12.37 -5.05
CA THR A 103 3.12 12.39 -5.22
C THR A 103 2.55 10.99 -5.21
N THR A 104 3.13 10.05 -5.95
CA THR A 104 2.64 8.68 -6.01
C THR A 104 2.76 7.95 -4.67
N LEU A 105 3.80 8.21 -3.88
CA LEU A 105 3.91 7.70 -2.51
C LEU A 105 2.74 8.15 -1.62
N LEU A 106 2.26 9.39 -1.78
CA LEU A 106 1.10 9.89 -1.04
C LEU A 106 -0.20 9.25 -1.55
N THR A 107 -0.32 9.09 -2.87
CA THR A 107 -1.45 8.39 -3.50
C THR A 107 -1.56 6.95 -3.01
N ALA A 108 -0.48 6.18 -3.05
CA ALA A 108 -0.45 4.80 -2.59
C ALA A 108 -0.83 4.68 -1.10
N GLN A 109 -0.33 5.57 -0.23
CA GLN A 109 -0.72 5.61 1.18
C GLN A 109 -2.24 5.85 1.36
N THR A 110 -2.81 6.72 0.52
CA THR A 110 -4.23 7.07 0.54
C THR A 110 -5.07 5.90 0.08
N GLN A 111 -4.72 5.28 -1.05
CA GLN A 111 -5.39 4.08 -1.58
C GLN A 111 -5.43 2.95 -0.55
N VAL A 112 -4.30 2.68 0.12
CA VAL A 112 -4.22 1.65 1.18
C VAL A 112 -5.12 2.00 2.36
N LYS A 113 -5.15 3.27 2.78
CA LYS A 113 -6.03 3.72 3.86
C LYS A 113 -7.50 3.53 3.47
N SER A 114 -7.90 4.01 2.30
CA SER A 114 -9.28 3.87 1.79
C SER A 114 -9.68 2.41 1.66
N ALA A 115 -8.83 1.54 1.13
CA ALA A 115 -9.13 0.12 1.02
C ALA A 115 -9.34 -0.54 2.40
N VAL A 116 -8.52 -0.20 3.41
CA VAL A 116 -8.73 -0.71 4.77
C VAL A 116 -10.04 -0.17 5.39
N GLU A 117 -10.40 1.08 5.13
CA GLU A 117 -11.68 1.67 5.57
C GLU A 117 -12.89 1.02 4.87
N ASP A 118 -12.80 0.78 3.57
CA ASP A 118 -13.80 0.07 2.78
C ASP A 118 -13.98 -1.36 3.31
N LEU A 119 -12.89 -2.05 3.64
CA LEU A 119 -12.94 -3.39 4.22
C LEU A 119 -13.59 -3.41 5.63
N LYS A 120 -13.34 -2.38 6.44
CA LYS A 120 -13.98 -2.21 7.76
C LYS A 120 -15.49 -1.96 7.66
N THR A 121 -15.95 -1.34 6.58
CA THR A 121 -17.35 -0.92 6.39
C THR A 121 -18.16 -1.85 5.47
N THR A 122 -17.48 -2.67 4.66
CA THR A 122 -18.04 -3.67 3.74
C THR A 122 -19.06 -4.59 4.40
N ASP A 123 -18.88 -4.88 5.69
CA ASP A 123 -19.80 -5.68 6.50
C ASP A 123 -19.95 -5.07 7.89
N ALA A 124 -20.43 -3.82 7.95
CA ALA A 124 -20.44 -2.98 9.15
C ALA A 124 -21.12 -3.57 10.41
N LYS A 125 -21.78 -4.72 10.30
CA LYS A 125 -22.40 -5.45 11.42
C LYS A 125 -22.08 -6.95 11.45
N GLY A 126 -21.16 -7.41 10.61
CA GLY A 126 -20.83 -8.81 10.48
C GLY A 126 -19.37 -9.11 10.76
N GLU A 127 -19.00 -10.36 10.51
CA GLU A 127 -17.76 -10.97 10.97
C GLU A 127 -16.50 -10.22 10.51
N LEU A 128 -16.56 -9.55 9.35
CA LEU A 128 -15.42 -8.81 8.83
C LEU A 128 -15.17 -7.51 9.63
N HIS A 129 -16.23 -6.78 9.99
CA HIS A 129 -16.09 -5.58 10.83
C HIS A 129 -15.49 -5.93 12.19
N ASP A 130 -16.03 -6.96 12.85
CA ASP A 130 -15.54 -7.44 14.14
C ASP A 130 -14.08 -7.92 14.03
N ALA A 131 -13.72 -8.57 12.92
CA ALA A 131 -12.34 -8.99 12.67
C ALA A 131 -11.36 -7.81 12.60
N PHE A 132 -11.74 -6.70 11.96
CA PHE A 132 -10.90 -5.50 11.93
C PHE A 132 -10.90 -4.74 13.26
N ALA A 133 -12.04 -4.70 13.97
CA ALA A 133 -12.15 -4.03 15.27
C ALA A 133 -11.33 -4.73 16.37
N THR A 134 -11.24 -6.07 16.31
CA THR A 134 -10.58 -6.88 17.36
C THR A 134 -9.13 -7.24 17.04
N ALA A 135 -8.66 -7.03 15.80
CA ALA A 135 -7.30 -7.34 15.42
C ALA A 135 -6.30 -6.31 16.01
N PRO A 136 -5.33 -6.72 16.86
CA PRO A 136 -4.40 -5.79 17.48
C PRO A 136 -3.56 -4.99 16.48
N SER A 137 -3.20 -5.60 15.34
CA SER A 137 -2.46 -4.92 14.27
C SER A 137 -3.27 -3.85 13.54
N CYS A 138 -4.60 -3.83 13.72
CA CYS A 138 -5.48 -2.80 13.18
C CYS A 138 -5.65 -1.60 14.12
N ALA A 139 -5.25 -1.71 15.40
CA ALA A 139 -5.38 -0.64 16.39
C ALA A 139 -4.51 0.59 16.07
N SER A 140 -3.41 0.40 15.33
CA SER A 140 -2.54 1.47 14.83
C SER A 140 -3.08 2.18 13.57
N HIS A 141 -4.28 1.83 13.11
CA HIS A 141 -4.99 2.49 12.00
C HIS A 141 -6.26 3.24 12.50
N GLY A 142 -6.26 3.68 13.76
CA GLY A 142 -7.29 4.53 14.38
C GLY A 142 -6.98 6.02 14.23
#